data_AF-A0A2T2WQT9-F1
#
_entry.id   AF-A0A2T2WQT9-F1
#
_cell.length_a   1.000
_cell.length_b   1.000
_cell.length_c   1.000
_cell.angle_alpha   90.00
_cell.angle_beta   90.00
_cell.angle_gamma   90.00
#
_symmetry.space_group_name_H-M   'P 1'
#
loop_
_entity.id
_entity.type
_entity.pdbx_description
1 polymer ?
#
loop_
_entity_poly.entity_id
_entity_poly.type
_entity_poly.pdbx_seq_one_letter_code
_entity_poly.pdbx_strand_id
1 'polypeptide(L)'
;MNLLIRRLTALAGASLISLVGTNWGFSAAAQAATVPGPIYKLASKPTVYVERNGKLHAIASATMFYDLGYQWNQLHTVQQLPDPIGSPVQLFKLAMNPEIYLYQQGVLHWIPSAQVFDAQGYQWDNVYDVTKLPAAIGSPVQQPSVLPQNAAVMTGFPYVPASGTKTFVVDALTHNGLLESTYSGTGSVKITQNPGNLSVYNGSAWVQSGSVPVHFTHGQGTIQVKAGTSAWETMTLQPLSQNNLGGSQQIESVPNTANQVGWRVFTPQGQAVNGKNPLYESSTAQQLLLEPVNAQGHVVPGTMADGVGVMIHPSFLNYCSVTRGGCSDDIGLHYMTGGAQSFTFKNPYPVSGAPIVFKVLPSAPTSADVTQISFGTSTLPVSQQVPLNASTVNGNTATSSLQTVGQIQANTSYDIQVELFYAKGEPLTDLSVLSHLAPLGIAPKVMNASQRSTASTLSSPTEHVTIAYRTGSASNVPDVLRLHEDTLGGEGGVGPPYNGDYLFLITNAF
;
A
#
# COMPACT_ATOMS: atom_id res chain seq x y z
N MET A 1 -8.77 -42.73 -108.36
CA MET A 1 -9.37 -43.65 -107.37
C MET A 1 -9.87 -42.78 -106.21
N ASN A 2 -11.20 -42.83 -105.98
CA ASN A 2 -12.11 -41.89 -105.29
C ASN A 2 -11.65 -41.33 -103.92
N LEU A 3 -11.76 -40.02 -103.61
CA LEU A 3 -12.92 -39.14 -103.28
C LEU A 3 -13.63 -39.41 -101.92
N LEU A 4 -13.33 -38.56 -100.92
CA LEU A 4 -14.25 -37.60 -100.24
C LEU A 4 -15.71 -38.05 -99.91
N ILE A 5 -16.19 -37.89 -98.66
CA ILE A 5 -17.40 -37.12 -98.23
C ILE A 5 -18.00 -37.48 -96.84
N ARG A 6 -18.43 -36.37 -96.21
CA ARG A 6 -19.21 -35.97 -95.01
C ARG A 6 -20.47 -36.74 -94.51
N ARG A 7 -20.70 -36.56 -93.19
CA ARG A 7 -21.93 -36.21 -92.40
C ARG A 7 -23.33 -36.73 -92.81
N LEU A 8 -24.13 -37.22 -91.83
CA LEU A 8 -25.44 -36.65 -91.45
C LEU A 8 -26.09 -37.31 -90.20
N THR A 9 -26.81 -36.47 -89.46
CA THR A 9 -27.59 -36.64 -88.23
C THR A 9 -29.00 -37.19 -88.48
N ALA A 10 -29.62 -37.88 -87.50
CA ALA A 10 -31.08 -37.84 -87.27
C ALA A 10 -31.48 -38.30 -85.86
N LEU A 11 -32.41 -37.54 -85.25
CA LEU A 11 -33.02 -37.69 -83.93
C LEU A 11 -34.28 -38.58 -83.92
N ALA A 12 -34.53 -39.24 -82.78
CA ALA A 12 -35.82 -39.41 -82.07
C ALA A 12 -35.48 -40.21 -80.78
N GLY A 13 -36.04 -40.08 -79.58
CA GLY A 13 -37.20 -39.44 -78.97
C GLY A 13 -37.22 -39.95 -77.50
N ALA A 14 -37.78 -39.15 -76.58
CA ALA A 14 -37.61 -39.21 -75.13
C ALA A 14 -38.03 -40.51 -74.39
N SER A 15 -37.39 -40.82 -73.24
CA SER A 15 -38.00 -40.68 -71.88
C SER A 15 -37.21 -41.37 -70.75
N LEU A 16 -37.06 -40.62 -69.64
CA LEU A 16 -37.07 -41.01 -68.21
C LEU A 16 -36.22 -42.22 -67.74
N ILE A 17 -35.10 -41.91 -67.08
CA ILE A 17 -34.51 -42.80 -66.06
C ILE A 17 -34.45 -42.03 -64.74
N SER A 18 -35.26 -42.47 -63.78
CA SER A 18 -35.19 -42.08 -62.38
C SER A 18 -33.90 -42.61 -61.77
N LEU A 19 -33.03 -41.73 -61.26
CA LEU A 19 -31.95 -42.13 -60.36
C LEU A 19 -32.35 -41.78 -58.94
N VAL A 20 -32.74 -42.82 -58.21
CA VAL A 20 -33.08 -42.76 -56.78
C VAL A 20 -31.79 -42.44 -56.03
N GLY A 21 -31.82 -41.35 -55.26
CA GLY A 21 -30.71 -40.94 -54.42
C GLY A 21 -30.46 -41.92 -53.28
N THR A 22 -29.19 -42.25 -53.04
CA THR A 22 -28.73 -42.76 -51.75
C THR A 22 -28.01 -41.63 -51.03
N ASN A 23 -28.77 -41.09 -50.08
CA ASN A 23 -28.45 -40.06 -49.12
C ASN A 23 -27.29 -40.52 -48.22
N TRP A 24 -26.13 -39.89 -48.32
CA TRP A 24 -25.09 -39.99 -47.29
C TRP A 24 -25.49 -39.05 -46.15
N GLY A 25 -26.25 -39.61 -45.21
CA GLY A 25 -26.65 -38.94 -43.99
C GLY A 25 -25.45 -38.71 -43.07
N PHE A 26 -24.83 -37.54 -43.19
CA PHE A 26 -24.17 -36.86 -42.08
C PHE A 26 -24.77 -35.46 -41.98
N SER A 27 -25.65 -35.24 -41.02
CA SER A 27 -25.98 -33.92 -40.52
C SER A 27 -26.54 -34.04 -39.12
N ALA A 28 -25.67 -34.44 -38.17
CA ALA A 28 -25.74 -33.74 -36.90
C ALA A 28 -25.32 -32.30 -37.25
N ALA A 29 -26.29 -31.38 -37.32
CA ALA A 29 -25.99 -29.97 -37.42
C ALA A 29 -25.23 -29.60 -36.13
N ALA A 30 -23.90 -29.69 -36.18
CA ALA A 30 -23.06 -29.13 -35.15
C ALA A 30 -23.43 -27.65 -35.06
N GLN A 31 -23.99 -27.23 -33.93
CA GLN A 31 -24.29 -25.83 -33.68
C GLN A 31 -22.98 -25.05 -33.77
N ALA A 32 -22.86 -24.24 -34.82
CA ALA A 32 -21.69 -23.41 -35.08
C ALA A 32 -21.67 -22.20 -34.15
N ALA A 33 -20.48 -21.66 -33.90
CA ALA A 33 -20.26 -20.46 -33.12
C ALA A 33 -20.76 -19.23 -33.89
N THR A 34 -22.06 -18.93 -33.89
CA THR A 34 -22.60 -17.93 -34.80
C THR A 34 -22.18 -16.51 -34.39
N VAL A 35 -21.45 -15.82 -35.27
CA VAL A 35 -21.23 -14.37 -35.19
C VAL A 35 -22.13 -13.70 -36.24
N PRO A 36 -23.00 -12.75 -35.86
CA PRO A 36 -23.86 -12.06 -36.82
C PRO A 36 -23.05 -11.04 -37.64
N GLY A 37 -23.33 -10.93 -38.94
CA GLY A 37 -22.78 -9.91 -39.83
C GLY A 37 -22.53 -10.39 -41.26
N PRO A 38 -22.61 -9.50 -42.26
CA PRO A 38 -22.21 -9.84 -43.63
C PRO A 38 -20.69 -10.04 -43.73
N ILE A 39 -20.28 -10.92 -44.63
CA ILE A 39 -18.87 -11.27 -44.84
C ILE A 39 -18.36 -10.82 -46.21
N TYR A 40 -17.13 -10.31 -46.24
CA TYR A 40 -16.52 -9.69 -47.42
C TYR A 40 -15.12 -10.25 -47.68
N LYS A 41 -14.72 -10.28 -48.95
CA LYS A 41 -13.30 -10.38 -49.34
C LYS A 41 -13.01 -9.47 -50.53
N LEU A 42 -11.77 -9.03 -50.64
CA LEU A 42 -11.29 -8.39 -51.87
C LEU A 42 -11.07 -9.44 -52.96
N ALA A 43 -11.45 -9.14 -54.21
CA ALA A 43 -11.22 -10.03 -55.34
C ALA A 43 -9.74 -10.43 -55.50
N SER A 44 -8.83 -9.53 -55.10
CA SER A 44 -7.38 -9.69 -55.20
C SER A 44 -6.70 -10.28 -53.96
N LYS A 45 -7.41 -10.52 -52.85
CA LYS A 45 -6.82 -10.99 -51.58
C LYS A 45 -7.62 -12.14 -50.95
N PRO A 46 -6.95 -13.11 -50.30
CA PRO A 46 -7.62 -14.28 -49.73
C PRO A 46 -8.30 -14.01 -48.38
N THR A 47 -7.96 -12.92 -47.68
CA THR A 47 -8.49 -12.60 -46.34
C THR A 47 -10.00 -12.34 -46.39
N VAL A 48 -10.74 -13.05 -45.53
CA VAL A 48 -12.17 -12.85 -45.31
C VAL A 48 -12.37 -11.98 -44.08
N TYR A 49 -13.32 -11.05 -44.17
CA TYR A 49 -13.70 -10.15 -43.09
C TYR A 49 -15.17 -10.33 -42.76
N VAL A 50 -15.54 -10.21 -41.49
CA VAL A 50 -16.92 -10.02 -41.04
C VAL A 50 -17.14 -8.56 -40.68
N GLU A 51 -18.25 -7.99 -41.11
CA GLU A 51 -18.67 -6.65 -40.67
C GLU A 51 -19.39 -6.73 -39.32
N ARG A 52 -18.99 -5.86 -38.41
CA ARG A 52 -19.68 -5.63 -37.14
C ARG A 52 -19.46 -4.16 -36.74
N ASN A 53 -20.54 -3.47 -36.38
CA ASN A 53 -20.51 -2.11 -35.86
C ASN A 53 -19.74 -1.11 -36.78
N GLY A 54 -19.87 -1.25 -38.10
CA GLY A 54 -19.22 -0.36 -39.08
C GLY A 54 -17.72 -0.57 -39.23
N LYS A 55 -17.20 -1.74 -38.85
CA LYS A 55 -15.81 -2.15 -39.02
C LYS A 55 -15.70 -3.57 -39.56
N LEU A 56 -14.66 -3.82 -40.35
CA LEU A 56 -14.34 -5.13 -40.90
C LEU A 56 -13.29 -5.84 -40.07
N HIS A 57 -13.65 -7.01 -39.55
CA HIS A 57 -12.82 -7.81 -38.67
C HIS A 57 -12.33 -9.06 -39.40
N ALA A 58 -11.02 -9.24 -39.50
CA ALA A 58 -10.43 -10.35 -40.24
C ALA A 58 -10.70 -11.69 -39.54
N ILE A 59 -11.12 -12.69 -40.30
CA ILE A 59 -11.25 -14.09 -39.86
C ILE A 59 -9.92 -14.80 -40.11
N ALA A 60 -9.34 -15.38 -39.06
CA ALA A 60 -7.94 -15.83 -39.08
C ALA A 60 -7.66 -17.02 -40.01
N SER A 61 -8.66 -17.85 -40.31
CA SER A 61 -8.48 -19.05 -41.15
C SER A 61 -9.78 -19.55 -41.76
N ALA A 62 -9.67 -20.41 -42.78
CA ALA A 62 -10.83 -21.11 -43.35
C ALA A 62 -11.50 -22.07 -42.35
N THR A 63 -10.74 -22.67 -41.43
CA THR A 63 -11.29 -23.50 -40.35
C THR A 63 -12.20 -22.67 -39.46
N MET A 64 -11.66 -21.54 -38.96
CA MET A 64 -12.41 -20.58 -38.16
C MET A 64 -13.64 -20.04 -38.89
N PHE A 65 -13.56 -19.81 -40.20
CA PHE A 65 -14.71 -19.41 -41.01
C PHE A 65 -15.87 -20.40 -40.91
N TYR A 66 -15.60 -21.70 -41.04
CA TYR A 66 -16.63 -22.74 -40.89
C TYR A 66 -17.08 -22.90 -39.43
N ASP A 67 -16.16 -22.82 -38.47
CA ASP A 67 -16.49 -22.93 -37.04
C ASP A 67 -17.41 -21.79 -36.57
N LEU A 68 -17.27 -20.61 -37.19
CA LEU A 68 -18.16 -19.46 -37.00
C LEU A 68 -19.52 -19.61 -37.72
N GLY A 69 -19.72 -20.70 -38.47
CA GLY A 69 -20.98 -21.04 -39.14
C GLY A 69 -21.16 -20.41 -40.52
N TYR A 70 -20.14 -19.72 -41.03
CA TYR A 70 -20.22 -19.12 -42.36
C TYR A 70 -20.07 -20.15 -43.47
N GLN A 71 -20.68 -19.83 -44.62
CA GLN A 71 -20.63 -20.60 -45.84
C GLN A 71 -20.10 -19.71 -46.98
N TRP A 72 -19.29 -20.28 -47.87
CA TRP A 72 -18.67 -19.50 -48.97
C TRP A 72 -19.69 -18.85 -49.92
N ASN A 73 -20.92 -19.39 -50.00
CA ASN A 73 -22.01 -18.80 -50.78
C ASN A 73 -22.57 -17.50 -50.17
N GLN A 74 -22.26 -17.20 -48.89
CA GLN A 74 -22.60 -15.95 -48.22
C GLN A 74 -21.52 -14.86 -48.45
N LEU A 75 -20.38 -15.22 -49.03
CA LEU A 75 -19.23 -14.32 -49.16
C LEU A 75 -19.41 -13.31 -50.30
N HIS A 76 -19.44 -12.03 -49.95
CA HIS A 76 -19.41 -10.95 -50.91
C HIS A 76 -17.99 -10.70 -51.40
N THR A 77 -17.73 -10.99 -52.68
CA THR A 77 -16.46 -10.64 -53.32
C THR A 77 -16.58 -9.23 -53.91
N VAL A 78 -15.74 -8.31 -53.43
CA VAL A 78 -15.79 -6.89 -53.78
C VAL A 78 -14.44 -6.41 -54.33
N GLN A 79 -14.46 -5.33 -55.11
CA GLN A 79 -13.22 -4.67 -55.58
C GLN A 79 -12.64 -3.71 -54.53
N GLN A 80 -13.49 -3.19 -53.65
CA GLN A 80 -13.13 -2.32 -52.53
C GLN A 80 -13.96 -2.70 -51.30
N LEU A 81 -13.35 -2.65 -50.12
CA LEU A 81 -14.03 -2.93 -48.86
C LEU A 81 -15.03 -1.80 -48.51
N PRO A 82 -16.24 -2.12 -48.03
CA PRO A 82 -17.27 -1.13 -47.72
C PRO A 82 -16.95 -0.29 -46.47
N ASP A 83 -16.21 -0.85 -45.52
CA ASP A 83 -15.96 -0.28 -44.21
C ASP A 83 -14.46 -0.36 -43.84
N PRO A 84 -13.97 0.45 -42.89
CA PRO A 84 -12.59 0.39 -42.43
C PRO A 84 -12.26 -0.92 -41.71
N ILE A 85 -11.02 -1.37 -41.83
CA ILE A 85 -10.53 -2.58 -41.15
C ILE A 85 -10.34 -2.29 -39.65
N GLY A 86 -10.95 -3.12 -38.81
CA GLY A 86 -10.81 -3.12 -37.36
C GLY A 86 -9.88 -4.22 -36.83
N SER A 87 -10.04 -4.57 -35.55
CA SER A 87 -9.30 -5.66 -34.92
C SER A 87 -9.69 -7.03 -35.47
N PRO A 88 -8.81 -8.04 -35.49
CA PRO A 88 -9.18 -9.38 -35.93
C PRO A 88 -10.21 -10.04 -35.01
N VAL A 89 -10.98 -10.99 -35.55
CA VAL A 89 -11.86 -11.84 -34.74
C VAL A 89 -10.97 -12.82 -33.98
N GLN A 90 -10.79 -12.60 -32.67
CA GLN A 90 -9.90 -13.45 -31.87
C GLN A 90 -10.33 -13.61 -30.40
N LEU A 91 -11.30 -12.86 -29.91
CA LEU A 91 -11.74 -12.91 -28.50
C LEU A 91 -13.18 -13.42 -28.45
N PHE A 92 -13.39 -14.51 -27.73
CA PHE A 92 -14.67 -15.22 -27.68
C PHE A 92 -15.17 -15.35 -26.24
N LYS A 93 -16.49 -15.29 -26.09
CA LYS A 93 -17.18 -15.54 -24.82
C LYS A 93 -18.47 -16.29 -25.12
N LEU A 94 -18.85 -17.21 -24.24
CA LEU A 94 -20.19 -17.81 -24.32
C LEU A 94 -21.20 -16.83 -23.72
N ALA A 95 -22.33 -16.58 -24.39
CA ALA A 95 -23.27 -15.52 -24.00
C ALA A 95 -23.72 -15.57 -22.52
N MET A 96 -23.76 -16.78 -21.92
CA MET A 96 -24.15 -16.99 -20.52
C MET A 96 -22.98 -17.25 -19.56
N ASN A 97 -21.73 -17.23 -20.02
CA ASN A 97 -20.55 -17.55 -19.21
C ASN A 97 -19.57 -16.37 -19.19
N PRO A 98 -18.98 -15.98 -18.04
CA PRO A 98 -18.14 -14.79 -17.94
C PRO A 98 -16.74 -14.96 -18.57
N GLU A 99 -16.33 -16.20 -18.86
CA GLU A 99 -14.98 -16.54 -19.34
C GLU A 99 -14.72 -16.04 -20.76
N ILE A 100 -13.54 -15.45 -20.96
CA ILE A 100 -13.09 -14.95 -22.25
C ILE A 100 -11.96 -15.83 -22.75
N TYR A 101 -11.97 -16.11 -24.04
CA TYR A 101 -11.02 -17.00 -24.70
C TYR A 101 -10.35 -16.28 -25.86
N LEU A 102 -9.02 -16.34 -25.90
CA LEU A 102 -8.20 -15.88 -27.01
C LEU A 102 -8.01 -17.02 -28.02
N TYR A 103 -8.36 -16.80 -29.28
CA TYR A 103 -8.05 -17.72 -30.36
C TYR A 103 -6.66 -17.44 -30.92
N GLN A 104 -5.77 -18.42 -30.81
CA GLN A 104 -4.41 -18.33 -31.33
C GLN A 104 -3.98 -19.68 -31.90
N GLN A 105 -3.46 -19.70 -33.13
CA GLN A 105 -2.92 -20.90 -33.78
C GLN A 105 -3.87 -22.13 -33.80
N GLY A 106 -5.19 -21.90 -33.89
CA GLY A 106 -6.18 -22.99 -33.97
C GLY A 106 -6.69 -23.51 -32.62
N VAL A 107 -6.28 -22.91 -31.51
CA VAL A 107 -6.68 -23.31 -30.15
C VAL A 107 -7.18 -22.08 -29.38
N LEU A 108 -8.11 -22.29 -28.44
CA LEU A 108 -8.57 -21.26 -27.51
C LEU A 108 -7.76 -21.28 -26.23
N HIS A 109 -7.30 -20.13 -25.79
CA HIS A 109 -6.63 -19.92 -24.52
C HIS A 109 -7.55 -19.15 -23.59
N TRP A 110 -7.93 -19.75 -22.47
CA TRP A 110 -8.72 -19.05 -21.46
C TRP A 110 -7.91 -17.87 -20.91
N ILE A 111 -8.52 -16.69 -20.92
CA ILE A 111 -8.00 -15.50 -20.25
C ILE A 111 -8.55 -15.55 -18.82
N PRO A 112 -7.72 -15.86 -17.81
CA PRO A 112 -8.20 -16.26 -16.48
C PRO A 112 -8.87 -15.12 -15.71
N SER A 113 -8.70 -13.87 -16.16
CA SER A 113 -9.25 -12.71 -15.48
C SER A 113 -9.33 -11.48 -16.40
N ALA A 114 -10.22 -10.54 -16.08
CA ALA A 114 -10.28 -9.23 -16.73
C ALA A 114 -8.91 -8.51 -16.69
N GLN A 115 -8.11 -8.78 -15.67
CA GLN A 115 -6.79 -8.19 -15.48
C GLN A 115 -5.76 -8.73 -16.48
N VAL A 116 -5.79 -10.03 -16.80
CA VAL A 116 -4.96 -10.58 -17.89
C VAL A 116 -5.44 -10.06 -19.24
N PHE A 117 -6.75 -9.87 -19.40
CA PHE A 117 -7.33 -9.29 -20.61
C PHE A 117 -6.78 -7.88 -20.90
N ASP A 118 -6.85 -6.98 -19.91
CA ASP A 118 -6.39 -5.61 -20.04
C ASP A 118 -4.85 -5.53 -20.20
N ALA A 119 -4.10 -6.33 -19.46
CA ALA A 119 -2.62 -6.35 -19.53
C ALA A 119 -2.08 -6.82 -20.90
N GLN A 120 -2.83 -7.66 -21.62
CA GLN A 120 -2.50 -8.07 -22.99
C GLN A 120 -2.93 -7.02 -24.05
N GLY A 121 -3.49 -5.88 -23.62
CA GLY A 121 -3.91 -4.79 -24.48
C GLY A 121 -5.23 -5.05 -25.23
N TYR A 122 -5.99 -6.07 -24.82
CA TYR A 122 -7.26 -6.38 -25.44
C TYR A 122 -8.33 -5.35 -25.07
N GLN A 123 -9.33 -5.22 -25.93
CA GLN A 123 -10.42 -4.26 -25.79
C GLN A 123 -11.74 -5.02 -25.66
N TRP A 124 -12.56 -4.67 -24.67
CA TRP A 124 -13.81 -5.38 -24.36
C TRP A 124 -14.80 -5.36 -25.53
N ASP A 125 -14.81 -4.28 -26.31
CA ASP A 125 -15.62 -4.15 -27.53
C ASP A 125 -15.24 -5.16 -28.63
N ASN A 126 -14.04 -5.75 -28.55
CA ASN A 126 -13.57 -6.78 -29.47
C ASN A 126 -13.96 -8.21 -29.03
N VAL A 127 -14.70 -8.37 -27.93
CA VAL A 127 -15.19 -9.69 -27.48
C VAL A 127 -16.45 -10.06 -28.27
N TYR A 128 -16.48 -11.28 -28.79
CA TYR A 128 -17.59 -11.85 -29.53
C TYR A 128 -18.35 -12.85 -28.66
N ASP A 129 -19.64 -12.56 -28.41
CA ASP A 129 -20.54 -13.54 -27.84
C ASP A 129 -20.88 -14.60 -28.88
N VAL A 130 -20.67 -15.86 -28.52
CA VAL A 130 -20.94 -17.03 -29.36
C VAL A 130 -21.82 -18.03 -28.63
N THR A 131 -22.58 -18.81 -29.40
CA THR A 131 -23.45 -19.90 -28.90
C THR A 131 -22.65 -21.14 -28.51
N LYS A 132 -21.47 -21.31 -29.10
CA LYS A 132 -20.49 -22.38 -28.84
C LYS A 132 -19.10 -21.83 -29.09
N LEU A 133 -18.07 -22.36 -28.43
CA LEU A 133 -16.68 -22.02 -28.71
C LEU A 133 -16.21 -22.59 -30.06
N PRO A 134 -15.50 -21.81 -30.90
CA PRO A 134 -15.11 -22.22 -32.26
C PRO A 134 -13.91 -23.18 -32.31
N ALA A 135 -13.21 -23.43 -31.20
CA ALA A 135 -12.10 -24.40 -31.17
C ALA A 135 -11.97 -25.06 -29.79
N ALA A 136 -11.09 -26.05 -29.67
CA ALA A 136 -10.79 -26.68 -28.39
C ALA A 136 -10.07 -25.72 -27.45
N ILE A 137 -10.30 -25.87 -26.14
CA ILE A 137 -9.62 -25.08 -25.10
C ILE A 137 -8.28 -25.74 -24.78
N GLY A 138 -7.20 -24.99 -24.92
CA GLY A 138 -5.84 -25.36 -24.52
C GLY A 138 -5.44 -24.73 -23.18
N SER A 139 -4.14 -24.55 -22.98
CA SER A 139 -3.61 -23.92 -21.76
C SER A 139 -4.07 -22.47 -21.62
N PRO A 140 -4.37 -21.99 -20.39
CA PRO A 140 -4.70 -20.58 -20.15
C PRO A 140 -3.58 -19.63 -20.58
N VAL A 141 -3.96 -18.40 -20.93
CA VAL A 141 -3.01 -17.30 -21.15
C VAL A 141 -2.20 -17.10 -19.87
N GLN A 142 -0.88 -17.18 -19.98
CA GLN A 142 0.01 -16.95 -18.85
C GLN A 142 -0.13 -15.52 -18.37
N GLN A 143 -0.31 -15.36 -17.06
CA GLN A 143 -0.29 -14.06 -16.43
C GLN A 143 1.13 -13.49 -16.52
N PRO A 144 1.34 -12.28 -17.08
CA PRO A 144 2.66 -11.67 -17.14
C PRO A 144 3.25 -11.56 -15.73
N SER A 145 4.33 -12.31 -15.47
CA SER A 145 5.05 -12.37 -14.19
C SER A 145 6.34 -11.53 -14.22
N VAL A 146 6.37 -10.49 -15.05
CA VAL A 146 7.50 -9.56 -15.07
C VAL A 146 7.31 -8.64 -13.88
N LEU A 147 8.21 -8.71 -12.89
CA LEU A 147 8.20 -7.77 -11.77
C LEU A 147 8.33 -6.33 -12.29
N PRO A 148 7.71 -5.34 -11.63
CA PRO A 148 7.96 -3.94 -11.97
C PRO A 148 9.43 -3.59 -11.72
N GLN A 149 9.92 -2.52 -12.37
CA GLN A 149 11.29 -2.04 -12.15
C GLN A 149 11.53 -1.79 -10.66
N ASN A 150 10.62 -1.05 -10.04
CA ASN A 150 10.52 -0.77 -8.61
C ASN A 150 9.07 -0.89 -8.15
N ALA A 151 8.84 -1.15 -6.85
CA ALA A 151 7.50 -1.12 -6.28
C ALA A 151 7.53 -0.60 -4.84
N ALA A 152 6.50 0.14 -4.43
CA ALA A 152 6.41 0.74 -3.11
C ALA A 152 4.98 0.71 -2.57
N VAL A 153 4.81 0.44 -1.28
CA VAL A 153 3.51 0.63 -0.59
C VAL A 153 3.37 2.12 -0.29
N MET A 154 2.48 2.82 -1.01
CA MET A 154 2.37 4.28 -0.94
C MET A 154 1.24 4.71 0.00
N THR A 155 1.48 4.64 1.31
CA THR A 155 0.50 5.06 2.33
C THR A 155 1.03 6.19 3.20
N GLY A 156 0.34 7.34 3.19
CA GLY A 156 0.59 8.43 4.14
C GLY A 156 0.01 8.18 5.53
N PHE A 157 -0.63 7.03 5.75
CA PHE A 157 -1.20 6.64 7.03
C PHE A 157 -1.18 5.11 7.15
N PRO A 158 -0.11 4.50 7.71
CA PRO A 158 0.12 3.05 7.67
C PRO A 158 -0.71 2.23 8.66
N TYR A 159 -1.76 2.80 9.26
CA TYR A 159 -2.50 2.18 10.36
C TYR A 159 -3.72 1.36 9.90
N VAL A 160 -4.02 0.25 10.58
CA VAL A 160 -5.19 -0.61 10.38
C VAL A 160 -5.99 -0.69 11.69
N PRO A 161 -7.31 -0.41 11.71
CA PRO A 161 -8.09 -0.56 12.94
C PRO A 161 -8.04 -2.01 13.46
N ALA A 162 -7.91 -2.20 14.78
CA ALA A 162 -8.01 -3.51 15.42
C ALA A 162 -9.36 -4.17 15.09
N SER A 163 -9.32 -5.48 14.81
CA SER A 163 -10.43 -6.27 14.24
C SER A 163 -10.96 -5.77 12.88
N GLY A 164 -10.27 -4.81 12.26
CA GLY A 164 -10.64 -4.18 11.01
C GLY A 164 -9.76 -4.61 9.84
N THR A 165 -10.16 -4.15 8.66
CA THR A 165 -9.46 -4.36 7.40
C THR A 165 -9.23 -3.02 6.73
N LYS A 166 -8.07 -2.84 6.09
CA LYS A 166 -7.75 -1.67 5.29
C LYS A 166 -7.07 -2.04 3.99
N THR A 167 -7.37 -1.29 2.94
CA THR A 167 -6.72 -1.41 1.63
C THR A 167 -5.57 -0.42 1.52
N PHE A 168 -4.43 -0.89 1.05
CA PHE A 168 -3.23 -0.10 0.76
C PHE A 168 -2.97 -0.10 -0.73
N VAL A 169 -2.47 1.02 -1.24
CA VAL A 169 -2.03 1.16 -2.63
C VAL A 169 -0.56 0.78 -2.73
N VAL A 170 -0.22 0.04 -3.78
CA VAL A 170 1.14 -0.32 -4.14
C VAL A 170 1.39 0.24 -5.53
N ASP A 171 2.39 1.11 -5.67
CA ASP A 171 2.73 1.69 -6.96
C ASP A 171 3.97 1.02 -7.53
N ALA A 172 3.92 0.69 -8.82
CA ALA A 172 5.04 0.30 -9.64
C ALA A 172 5.72 1.56 -10.16
N LEU A 173 7.03 1.62 -9.98
CA LEU A 173 7.85 2.78 -10.28
C LEU A 173 8.96 2.42 -11.25
N THR A 174 9.33 3.37 -12.10
CA THR A 174 10.52 3.30 -12.94
C THR A 174 11.80 3.28 -12.09
N HIS A 175 12.97 3.04 -12.71
CA HIS A 175 14.26 3.13 -12.03
C HIS A 175 14.49 4.49 -11.32
N ASN A 176 13.86 5.56 -11.84
CA ASN A 176 13.98 6.92 -11.33
C ASN A 176 12.91 7.27 -10.28
N GLY A 177 12.09 6.31 -9.83
CA GLY A 177 11.06 6.55 -8.81
C GLY A 177 9.76 7.20 -9.33
N LEU A 178 9.63 7.40 -10.64
CA LEU A 178 8.39 7.89 -11.28
C LEU A 178 7.37 6.76 -11.40
N LEU A 179 6.06 7.06 -11.27
CA LEU A 179 5.00 6.09 -11.52
C LEU A 179 5.13 5.49 -12.92
N GLU A 180 5.24 4.17 -13.01
CA GLU A 180 5.36 3.44 -14.27
C GLU A 180 3.96 3.18 -14.84
N SER A 181 3.31 4.22 -15.35
CA SER A 181 1.92 4.17 -15.83
C SER A 181 1.68 3.20 -17.00
N THR A 182 2.74 2.77 -17.68
CA THR A 182 2.70 1.76 -18.75
C THR A 182 2.74 0.33 -18.21
N TYR A 183 3.11 0.13 -16.95
CA TYR A 183 3.23 -1.20 -16.37
C TYR A 183 1.85 -1.76 -15.99
N SER A 184 1.50 -2.90 -16.57
CA SER A 184 0.34 -3.70 -16.18
C SER A 184 0.78 -5.16 -16.11
N GLY A 185 0.70 -5.75 -14.92
CA GLY A 185 1.36 -7.03 -14.65
C GLY A 185 1.18 -7.48 -13.22
N THR A 186 1.88 -8.54 -12.84
CA THR A 186 1.79 -9.11 -11.49
C THR A 186 3.14 -9.08 -10.79
N GLY A 187 3.18 -8.33 -9.69
CA GLY A 187 4.26 -8.38 -8.71
C GLY A 187 3.83 -9.10 -7.45
N SER A 188 4.56 -8.91 -6.37
CA SER A 188 4.15 -9.37 -5.05
C SER A 188 4.71 -8.50 -3.94
N VAL A 189 4.11 -8.60 -2.76
CA VAL A 189 4.60 -8.02 -1.53
C VAL A 189 4.93 -9.15 -0.57
N LYS A 190 6.16 -9.18 -0.09
CA LYS A 190 6.64 -10.16 0.88
C LYS A 190 6.40 -9.64 2.30
N ILE A 191 5.84 -10.48 3.15
CA ILE A 191 5.76 -10.26 4.59
C ILE A 191 7.12 -10.66 5.18
N THR A 192 7.89 -9.67 5.64
CA THR A 192 9.27 -9.89 6.13
C THR A 192 9.36 -10.01 7.64
N GLN A 193 8.49 -9.29 8.36
CA GLN A 193 8.35 -9.37 9.81
C GLN A 193 6.87 -9.27 10.17
N ASN A 194 6.41 -10.11 11.08
CA ASN A 194 5.04 -10.05 11.59
C ASN A 194 5.00 -10.61 13.02
N PRO A 195 5.54 -9.86 13.99
CA PRO A 195 5.48 -10.25 15.41
C PRO A 195 4.04 -10.27 15.94
N GLY A 196 3.09 -9.63 15.24
CA GLY A 196 1.67 -9.61 15.58
C GLY A 196 0.80 -10.55 14.75
N ASN A 197 -0.53 -10.47 14.91
CA ASN A 197 -1.52 -11.29 14.19
C ASN A 197 -2.11 -10.57 12.97
N LEU A 198 -1.36 -9.65 12.34
CA LEU A 198 -1.80 -9.05 11.10
C LEU A 198 -1.75 -10.08 9.97
N SER A 199 -2.65 -9.93 9.01
CA SER A 199 -2.72 -10.81 7.84
C SER A 199 -2.99 -10.02 6.57
N VAL A 200 -2.46 -10.50 5.46
CA VAL A 200 -2.65 -9.90 4.14
C VAL A 200 -3.48 -10.86 3.29
N TYR A 201 -4.46 -10.35 2.55
CA TYR A 201 -5.31 -11.17 1.68
C TYR A 201 -4.56 -11.52 0.39
N ASN A 202 -4.37 -12.82 0.12
CA ASN A 202 -3.64 -13.30 -1.06
C ASN A 202 -4.51 -13.59 -2.30
N GLY A 203 -5.79 -13.20 -2.27
CA GLY A 203 -6.78 -13.53 -3.29
C GLY A 203 -7.68 -14.72 -2.95
N SER A 204 -7.30 -15.54 -1.97
CA SER A 204 -8.06 -16.72 -1.52
C SER A 204 -8.25 -16.79 0.00
N ALA A 205 -7.22 -16.41 0.76
CA ALA A 205 -7.19 -16.49 2.20
C ALA A 205 -6.35 -15.35 2.80
N TRP A 206 -6.54 -15.14 4.09
CA TRP A 206 -5.71 -14.26 4.90
C TRP A 206 -4.44 -15.00 5.32
N VAL A 207 -3.27 -14.47 4.97
CA VAL A 207 -1.98 -15.08 5.30
C VAL A 207 -1.13 -14.17 6.18
N GLN A 208 -0.38 -14.76 7.11
CA GLN A 208 0.46 -14.03 8.06
C GLN A 208 1.96 -14.06 7.70
N SER A 209 2.33 -14.80 6.65
CA SER A 209 3.71 -14.97 6.19
C SER A 209 3.77 -15.27 4.69
N GLY A 210 4.94 -15.08 4.08
CA GLY A 210 5.18 -15.40 2.67
C GLY A 210 4.97 -14.21 1.74
N SER A 211 4.77 -14.48 0.46
CA SER A 211 4.56 -13.47 -0.58
C SER A 211 3.09 -13.45 -1.02
N VAL A 212 2.54 -12.25 -1.14
CA VAL A 212 1.17 -11.99 -1.56
C VAL A 212 1.18 -11.31 -2.92
N PRO A 213 0.47 -11.84 -3.93
CA PRO A 213 0.46 -11.24 -5.26
C PRO A 213 -0.12 -9.83 -5.22
N VAL A 214 0.45 -8.94 -6.03
CA VAL A 214 -0.09 -7.60 -6.29
C VAL A 214 -0.32 -7.46 -7.78
N HIS A 215 -1.56 -7.16 -8.14
CA HIS A 215 -1.95 -6.95 -9.52
C HIS A 215 -1.93 -5.46 -9.81
N PHE A 216 -1.10 -5.07 -10.77
CA PHE A 216 -0.93 -3.68 -11.17
C PHE A 216 -1.68 -3.43 -12.48
N THR A 217 -2.37 -2.30 -12.51
CA THR A 217 -3.02 -1.71 -13.68
C THR A 217 -2.55 -0.27 -13.78
N HIS A 218 -1.94 0.08 -14.91
CA HIS A 218 -1.35 1.41 -15.13
C HIS A 218 -0.41 1.87 -14.00
N GLY A 219 0.44 0.96 -13.55
CA GLY A 219 1.41 1.22 -12.49
C GLY A 219 0.85 1.18 -11.08
N GLN A 220 -0.45 0.95 -10.86
CA GLN A 220 -1.03 0.91 -9.51
C GLN A 220 -1.69 -0.44 -9.20
N GLY A 221 -1.42 -0.96 -8.02
CA GLY A 221 -2.04 -2.15 -7.45
C GLY A 221 -2.55 -1.88 -6.04
N THR A 222 -3.25 -2.86 -5.46
CA THR A 222 -3.70 -2.76 -4.06
C THR A 222 -3.50 -4.07 -3.32
N ILE A 223 -3.36 -3.95 -2.00
CA ILE A 223 -3.36 -5.08 -1.07
C ILE A 223 -4.34 -4.78 0.07
N GLN A 224 -4.93 -5.82 0.64
CA GLN A 224 -5.77 -5.69 1.83
C GLN A 224 -5.05 -6.30 3.02
N VAL A 225 -5.04 -5.57 4.13
CA VAL A 225 -4.45 -6.01 5.40
C VAL A 225 -5.54 -5.99 6.47
N LYS A 226 -5.60 -7.06 7.26
CA LYS A 226 -6.51 -7.24 8.38
C LYS A 226 -5.72 -7.34 9.67
N ALA A 227 -6.15 -6.60 10.69
CA ALA A 227 -5.59 -6.70 12.04
C ALA A 227 -6.33 -7.77 12.87
N GLY A 228 -5.61 -8.35 13.83
CA GLY A 228 -6.19 -9.17 14.89
C GLY A 228 -7.02 -8.32 15.86
N THR A 229 -7.39 -8.89 17.01
CA THR A 229 -8.19 -8.17 18.02
C THR A 229 -7.40 -7.15 18.83
N SER A 230 -6.08 -7.32 18.89
CA SER A 230 -5.17 -6.44 19.63
C SER A 230 -4.78 -5.24 18.77
N ALA A 231 -4.66 -4.08 19.41
CA ALA A 231 -3.99 -2.92 18.82
C ALA A 231 -2.48 -3.06 18.97
N TRP A 232 -1.74 -2.19 18.28
CA TRP A 232 -0.28 -2.02 18.39
C TRP A 232 0.56 -3.20 17.92
N GLU A 233 -0.07 -4.19 17.31
CA GLU A 233 0.60 -5.20 16.52
C GLU A 233 1.20 -4.58 15.25
N THR A 234 2.36 -5.06 14.82
CA THR A 234 3.07 -4.56 13.63
C THR A 234 3.36 -5.65 12.61
N MET A 235 3.47 -5.24 11.33
CA MET A 235 3.87 -6.06 10.21
C MET A 235 4.74 -5.24 9.27
N THR A 236 5.80 -5.83 8.73
CA THR A 236 6.65 -5.21 7.72
C THR A 236 6.41 -5.87 6.36
N LEU A 237 6.10 -5.03 5.37
CA LEU A 237 5.83 -5.41 4.00
C LEU A 237 6.94 -4.91 3.08
N GLN A 238 7.44 -5.79 2.22
CA GLN A 238 8.45 -5.46 1.21
C GLN A 238 7.96 -5.83 -0.19
N PRO A 239 7.61 -4.86 -1.05
CA PRO A 239 7.32 -5.12 -2.45
C PRO A 239 8.53 -5.74 -3.17
N LEU A 240 8.30 -6.78 -3.97
CA LEU A 240 9.32 -7.34 -4.84
C LEU A 240 9.39 -6.55 -6.15
N SER A 241 10.61 -6.21 -6.56
CA SER A 241 10.89 -5.51 -7.81
C SER A 241 12.22 -5.97 -8.41
N GLN A 242 12.49 -5.62 -9.66
CA GLN A 242 13.74 -6.02 -10.34
C GLN A 242 14.97 -5.42 -9.67
N ASN A 243 14.91 -4.15 -9.26
CA ASN A 243 16.08 -3.44 -8.73
C ASN A 243 16.17 -3.43 -7.19
N ASN A 244 15.23 -4.05 -6.47
CA ASN A 244 15.14 -4.07 -5.00
C ASN A 244 15.16 -2.67 -4.33
N LEU A 245 14.76 -1.61 -5.04
CA LEU A 245 14.71 -0.24 -4.49
C LEU A 245 13.39 0.02 -3.74
N GLY A 246 12.49 -0.96 -3.68
CA GLY A 246 11.26 -0.91 -2.89
C GLY A 246 11.57 -0.96 -1.40
N GLY A 247 11.48 0.19 -0.72
CA GLY A 247 11.62 0.25 0.73
C GLY A 247 10.59 -0.62 1.44
N SER A 248 10.99 -1.19 2.59
CA SER A 248 10.05 -1.88 3.47
C SER A 248 9.11 -0.87 4.12
N GLN A 249 7.82 -1.16 4.15
CA GLN A 249 6.81 -0.38 4.84
C GLN A 249 6.36 -1.13 6.09
N GLN A 250 6.50 -0.49 7.25
CA GLN A 250 5.86 -0.97 8.48
C GLN A 250 4.39 -0.55 8.47
N ILE A 251 3.52 -1.51 8.76
CA ILE A 251 2.08 -1.38 8.96
C ILE A 251 1.80 -1.73 10.41
N GLU A 252 0.84 -1.04 10.99
CA GLU A 252 0.55 -1.13 12.41
C GLU A 252 -0.95 -1.19 12.65
N SER A 253 -1.36 -1.99 13.63
CA SER A 253 -2.75 -1.99 14.10
C SER A 253 -2.95 -0.91 15.15
N VAL A 254 -4.10 -0.25 15.14
CA VAL A 254 -4.44 0.82 16.10
C VAL A 254 -5.78 0.54 16.76
N PRO A 255 -6.08 1.11 17.95
CA PRO A 255 -7.38 0.96 18.58
C PRO A 255 -8.50 1.37 17.61
N ASN A 256 -9.52 0.53 17.48
CA ASN A 256 -10.64 0.81 16.58
C ASN A 256 -11.60 1.80 17.26
N THR A 257 -11.26 3.09 17.16
CA THR A 257 -11.99 4.19 17.80
C THR A 257 -12.31 5.29 16.80
N ALA A 258 -13.36 6.06 17.10
CA ALA A 258 -13.67 7.31 16.41
C ALA A 258 -12.81 8.48 16.90
N ASN A 259 -12.05 8.30 17.99
CA ASN A 259 -11.12 9.29 18.50
C ASN A 259 -9.85 9.33 17.63
N GLN A 260 -9.05 10.37 17.84
CA GLN A 260 -7.76 10.51 17.16
C GLN A 260 -6.84 9.35 17.52
N VAL A 261 -6.16 8.78 16.52
CA VAL A 261 -5.10 7.76 16.69
C VAL A 261 -3.83 8.09 15.91
N GLY A 262 -3.80 9.25 15.25
CA GLY A 262 -2.63 9.74 14.55
C GLY A 262 -2.93 10.97 13.70
N TRP A 263 -2.07 11.20 12.72
CA TRP A 263 -2.11 12.37 11.84
C TRP A 263 -1.89 11.97 10.39
N ARG A 264 -2.36 12.84 9.48
CA ARG A 264 -2.16 12.65 8.05
C ARG A 264 -2.10 14.00 7.32
N VAL A 265 -1.40 14.01 6.19
CA VAL A 265 -1.31 15.18 5.31
C VAL A 265 -2.43 15.18 4.28
N PHE A 266 -3.03 16.35 4.06
CA PHE A 266 -4.11 16.62 3.13
C PHE A 266 -3.77 17.83 2.25
N THR A 267 -4.37 17.89 1.06
CA THR A 267 -4.41 19.11 0.26
C THR A 267 -5.34 20.15 0.90
N PRO A 268 -5.26 21.44 0.53
CA PRO A 268 -6.18 22.47 1.01
C PRO A 268 -7.65 22.19 0.64
N GLN A 269 -7.88 21.31 -0.34
CA GLN A 269 -9.21 20.85 -0.75
C GLN A 269 -9.72 19.66 0.09
N GLY A 270 -8.97 19.24 1.12
CA GLY A 270 -9.33 18.15 2.02
C GLY A 270 -9.07 16.75 1.45
N GLN A 271 -8.27 16.62 0.38
CA GLN A 271 -7.92 15.31 -0.17
C GLN A 271 -6.66 14.77 0.53
N ALA A 272 -6.75 13.57 1.11
CA ALA A 272 -5.61 12.95 1.76
C ALA A 272 -4.49 12.64 0.76
N VAL A 273 -3.26 13.04 1.06
CA VAL A 273 -2.07 12.72 0.27
C VAL A 273 -1.67 11.26 0.50
N ASN A 274 -1.70 10.46 -0.55
CA ASN A 274 -1.39 9.01 -0.53
C ASN A 274 -1.21 8.45 -1.95
N GLY A 275 -0.91 7.16 -2.12
CA GLY A 275 -0.74 6.56 -3.46
C GLY A 275 -1.93 6.70 -4.42
N LYS A 276 -3.18 6.80 -3.93
CA LYS A 276 -4.36 7.03 -4.78
C LYS A 276 -4.53 8.50 -5.18
N ASN A 277 -4.10 9.42 -4.32
CA ASN A 277 -4.06 10.87 -4.59
C ASN A 277 -2.66 11.39 -4.30
N PRO A 278 -1.66 11.00 -5.12
CA PRO A 278 -0.28 11.35 -4.83
C PRO A 278 -0.09 12.85 -5.04
N LEU A 279 0.70 13.45 -4.15
CA LEU A 279 1.26 14.76 -4.40
C LEU A 279 2.47 14.57 -5.32
N TYR A 280 2.53 15.27 -6.44
CA TYR A 280 3.69 15.21 -7.34
C TYR A 280 4.65 16.36 -7.07
N GLU A 281 5.95 16.10 -7.28
CA GLU A 281 6.96 17.15 -7.19
C GLU A 281 6.63 18.35 -8.08
N SER A 282 6.72 19.55 -7.52
CA SER A 282 6.52 20.83 -8.21
C SER A 282 7.65 21.81 -7.91
N SER A 283 7.98 22.67 -8.87
CA SER A 283 8.90 23.79 -8.69
C SER A 283 8.29 24.93 -7.87
N THR A 284 6.96 24.93 -7.69
CA THR A 284 6.23 25.89 -6.87
C THR A 284 5.97 25.34 -5.48
N ALA A 285 6.02 26.24 -4.49
CA ALA A 285 5.65 25.90 -3.13
C ALA A 285 4.15 25.55 -3.06
N GLN A 286 3.83 24.45 -2.39
CA GLN A 286 2.46 23.94 -2.23
C GLN A 286 2.04 24.08 -0.77
N GLN A 287 0.84 24.61 -0.54
CA GLN A 287 0.23 24.63 0.78
C GLN A 287 -0.43 23.29 1.05
N LEU A 288 -0.20 22.73 2.23
CA LEU A 288 -0.74 21.46 2.70
C LEU A 288 -1.31 21.63 4.10
N LEU A 289 -2.20 20.71 4.48
CA LEU A 289 -2.82 20.64 5.80
C LEU A 289 -2.35 19.37 6.50
N LEU A 290 -1.90 19.50 7.73
CA LEU A 290 -1.71 18.40 8.66
C LEU A 290 -2.96 18.31 9.54
N GLU A 291 -3.60 17.15 9.56
CA GLU A 291 -4.88 16.95 10.25
C GLU A 291 -4.83 15.71 11.17
N PRO A 292 -5.45 15.78 12.35
CA PRO A 292 -5.65 14.62 13.21
C PRO A 292 -6.70 13.68 12.62
N VAL A 293 -6.45 12.37 12.68
CA VAL A 293 -7.32 11.35 12.08
C VAL A 293 -7.63 10.20 13.04
N ASN A 294 -8.80 9.58 12.84
CA ASN A 294 -9.19 8.34 13.54
C ASN A 294 -8.60 7.08 12.89
N ALA A 295 -8.95 5.90 13.42
CA ALA A 295 -8.43 4.62 12.95
C ALA A 295 -8.73 4.35 11.46
N GLN A 296 -9.83 4.89 10.94
CA GLN A 296 -10.20 4.77 9.53
C GLN A 296 -9.49 5.82 8.64
N GLY A 297 -8.78 6.78 9.23
CA GLY A 297 -8.11 7.85 8.53
C GLY A 297 -9.02 9.03 8.19
N HIS A 298 -10.19 9.14 8.83
CA HIS A 298 -11.07 10.30 8.73
C HIS A 298 -10.60 11.41 9.67
N VAL A 299 -10.73 12.67 9.23
CA VAL A 299 -10.40 13.85 10.05
C VAL A 299 -11.33 13.89 11.27
N VAL A 300 -10.76 14.12 12.45
CA VAL A 300 -11.47 14.22 13.73
C VAL A 300 -10.93 15.39 14.55
N PRO A 301 -11.60 15.86 15.61
CA PRO A 301 -11.01 16.85 16.50
C PRO A 301 -9.69 16.34 17.10
N GLY A 302 -8.66 17.20 17.09
CA GLY A 302 -7.38 16.89 17.72
C GLY A 302 -7.51 16.86 19.24
N THR A 303 -7.32 15.70 19.85
CA THR A 303 -7.31 15.46 21.29
C THR A 303 -5.92 15.10 21.82
N MET A 304 -5.02 14.61 20.96
CA MET A 304 -3.60 14.39 21.26
C MET A 304 -2.82 15.65 20.88
N ALA A 305 -2.28 16.33 21.89
CA ALA A 305 -1.57 17.60 21.77
C ALA A 305 -0.09 17.37 21.37
N ASP A 306 0.17 16.81 20.20
CA ASP A 306 1.53 16.38 19.86
C ASP A 306 2.32 17.47 19.11
N GLY A 307 3.62 17.54 19.37
CA GLY A 307 4.54 17.95 18.32
C GLY A 307 4.57 16.85 17.27
N VAL A 308 4.52 17.19 15.99
CA VAL A 308 4.44 16.22 14.92
C VAL A 308 5.50 16.57 13.89
N GLY A 309 6.45 15.66 13.69
CA GLY A 309 7.43 15.75 12.62
C GLY A 309 6.81 15.31 11.31
N VAL A 310 6.92 16.14 10.28
CA VAL A 310 6.50 15.80 8.93
C VAL A 310 7.75 15.62 8.07
N MET A 311 7.93 14.41 7.57
CA MET A 311 9.08 14.06 6.74
C MET A 311 8.62 13.47 5.41
N ILE A 312 9.45 13.60 4.39
CA ILE A 312 9.27 12.83 3.16
C ILE A 312 9.64 11.38 3.45
N HIS A 313 8.84 10.42 3.01
CA HIS A 313 9.18 9.00 3.21
C HIS A 313 10.46 8.65 2.41
N PRO A 314 11.52 8.12 3.04
CA PRO A 314 12.86 8.09 2.46
C PRO A 314 13.07 7.05 1.34
N SER A 315 12.19 6.05 1.21
CA SER A 315 12.33 4.99 0.21
C SER A 315 12.16 5.42 -1.25
N PHE A 316 11.89 6.71 -1.50
CA PHE A 316 11.62 7.25 -2.83
C PHE A 316 12.81 7.99 -3.46
N LEU A 317 13.90 8.20 -2.73
CA LEU A 317 15.02 9.00 -3.20
C LEU A 317 16.27 8.12 -3.36
N ASN A 318 16.38 7.38 -4.46
CA ASN A 318 17.67 6.77 -4.87
C ASN A 318 18.77 7.81 -5.16
N TYR A 319 18.41 9.09 -5.21
CA TYR A 319 19.33 10.22 -5.39
C TYR A 319 19.65 10.94 -4.08
N CYS A 320 19.10 10.46 -2.97
CA CYS A 320 19.47 10.88 -1.64
C CYS A 320 20.68 10.08 -1.16
N SER A 321 21.88 10.52 -1.55
CA SER A 321 23.08 9.87 -1.03
C SER A 321 23.14 10.10 0.48
N VAL A 322 23.03 9.01 1.26
CA VAL A 322 23.24 8.97 2.72
C VAL A 322 24.58 9.57 3.17
N THR A 323 25.48 9.85 2.23
CA THR A 323 26.76 10.55 2.45
C THR A 323 26.65 12.08 2.51
N ARG A 324 25.50 12.68 2.18
CA ARG A 324 25.17 14.07 2.53
C ARG A 324 23.90 14.05 3.36
N GLY A 325 23.98 14.41 4.64
CA GLY A 325 22.87 14.39 5.60
C GLY A 325 21.73 15.38 5.30
N GLY A 326 21.07 15.25 4.14
CA GLY A 326 20.01 16.16 3.65
C GLY A 326 18.80 15.44 3.08
N CYS A 327 18.50 14.22 3.55
CA CYS A 327 17.31 13.46 3.15
C CYS A 327 16.36 13.18 4.31
N SER A 328 16.80 13.56 5.52
CA SER A 328 15.96 13.96 6.63
C SER A 328 15.68 15.47 6.50
N ASP A 329 15.12 15.90 5.37
CA ASP A 329 14.52 17.24 5.32
C ASP A 329 13.24 17.14 6.16
N ASP A 330 13.44 17.22 7.48
CA ASP A 330 12.38 17.54 8.41
C ASP A 330 11.78 18.85 7.92
N ILE A 331 10.57 18.76 7.37
CA ILE A 331 9.83 19.92 6.87
C ILE A 331 9.52 20.86 8.05
N GLY A 332 9.56 20.31 9.26
CA GLY A 332 9.51 21.00 10.53
C GLY A 332 8.74 20.21 11.57
N LEU A 333 9.01 20.51 12.83
CA LEU A 333 8.16 20.10 13.95
C LEU A 333 6.93 21.01 14.02
N HIS A 334 5.76 20.40 13.96
CA HIS A 334 4.46 21.07 13.95
C HIS A 334 3.68 20.74 15.23
N TYR A 335 3.39 21.76 16.05
CA TYR A 335 2.62 21.56 17.29
C TYR A 335 1.13 21.74 17.03
N MET A 336 0.36 20.66 17.19
CA MET A 336 -1.08 20.67 16.94
C MET A 336 -1.87 20.49 18.23
N THR A 337 -2.51 21.58 18.68
CA THR A 337 -3.51 21.54 19.75
C THR A 337 -4.87 21.92 19.16
N GLY A 338 -5.59 20.90 18.70
CA GLY A 338 -6.85 21.06 17.97
C GLY A 338 -6.67 21.46 16.49
N GLY A 339 -7.66 21.10 15.67
CA GLY A 339 -7.81 21.50 14.26
C GLY A 339 -6.62 21.22 13.32
N ALA A 340 -6.74 21.73 12.10
CA ALA A 340 -5.74 21.65 11.04
C ALA A 340 -4.57 22.59 11.29
N GLN A 341 -3.34 22.16 10.97
CA GLN A 341 -2.20 23.07 10.81
C GLN A 341 -1.76 23.12 9.35
N SER A 342 -1.65 24.33 8.79
CA SER A 342 -1.11 24.51 7.44
C SER A 342 0.41 24.60 7.45
N PHE A 343 1.05 23.97 6.48
CA PHE A 343 2.48 24.14 6.20
C PHE A 343 2.72 24.28 4.70
N THR A 344 3.88 24.84 4.34
CA THR A 344 4.27 25.05 2.95
C THR A 344 5.41 24.12 2.62
N PHE A 345 5.21 23.27 1.62
CA PHE A 345 6.22 22.36 1.12
C PHE A 345 6.82 22.89 -0.19
N LYS A 346 8.16 22.91 -0.28
CA LYS A 346 8.90 23.18 -1.51
C LYS A 346 10.07 22.21 -1.56
N ASN A 347 10.13 21.34 -2.56
CA ASN A 347 11.25 20.42 -2.74
C ASN A 347 12.52 21.21 -3.17
N PRO A 348 13.65 21.12 -2.44
CA PRO A 348 14.91 21.70 -2.89
C PRO A 348 15.58 20.89 -4.03
N TYR A 349 15.13 19.65 -4.29
CA TYR A 349 15.69 18.77 -5.33
C TYR A 349 14.74 18.64 -6.55
N PRO A 350 15.26 18.60 -7.80
CA PRO A 350 14.45 18.86 -8.99
C PRO A 350 13.88 17.61 -9.72
N VAL A 351 13.56 16.51 -9.04
CA VAL A 351 13.13 15.27 -9.73
C VAL A 351 11.65 15.31 -10.11
N SER A 352 11.32 16.13 -11.12
CA SER A 352 9.95 16.35 -11.57
C SER A 352 9.19 15.04 -11.88
N GLY A 353 8.02 14.87 -11.27
CA GLY A 353 7.06 13.80 -11.59
C GLY A 353 7.04 12.59 -10.65
N ALA A 354 7.84 12.55 -9.58
CA ALA A 354 7.77 11.49 -8.58
C ALA A 354 6.58 11.72 -7.62
N PRO A 355 5.82 10.67 -7.26
CA PRO A 355 4.80 10.76 -6.22
C PRO A 355 5.45 10.85 -4.84
N ILE A 356 4.93 11.75 -4.00
CA ILE A 356 5.42 12.02 -2.65
C ILE A 356 4.40 11.48 -1.64
N VAL A 357 4.92 10.80 -0.61
CA VAL A 357 4.16 10.43 0.59
C VAL A 357 4.90 10.96 1.81
N PHE A 358 4.15 11.55 2.73
CA PHE A 358 4.68 12.03 3.98
C PHE A 358 4.65 10.92 5.04
N LYS A 359 5.75 10.81 5.77
CA LYS A 359 5.80 10.12 7.05
C LYS A 359 5.53 11.16 8.13
N VAL A 360 4.58 10.84 9.00
CA VAL A 360 4.16 11.71 10.09
C VAL A 360 4.46 10.99 11.39
N LEU A 361 5.27 11.60 12.25
CA LEU A 361 5.72 11.01 13.52
C LEU A 361 5.36 11.94 14.67
N PRO A 362 4.86 11.42 15.80
CA PRO A 362 4.78 12.25 17.00
C PRO A 362 6.18 12.61 17.50
N SER A 363 6.28 13.75 18.15
CA SER A 363 7.46 14.25 18.82
C SER A 363 7.64 13.52 20.14
N ALA A 364 8.89 13.35 20.56
CA ALA A 364 9.17 12.94 21.93
C ALA A 364 8.56 13.94 22.94
N PRO A 365 8.19 13.49 24.15
CA PRO A 365 7.91 14.40 25.25
C PRO A 365 9.15 15.29 25.48
N THR A 366 8.92 16.53 25.89
CA THR A 366 10.03 17.48 26.16
C THR A 366 10.14 17.83 27.62
N SER A 367 9.19 17.38 28.44
CA SER A 367 9.28 17.55 29.89
C SER A 367 8.52 16.48 30.68
N ALA A 368 8.78 16.38 31.99
CA ALA A 368 8.22 15.44 32.93
C ALA A 368 8.19 16.06 34.34
N ASP A 369 7.09 15.92 35.08
CA ASP A 369 6.96 16.30 36.50
C ASP A 369 6.55 15.09 37.34
N VAL A 370 7.07 14.99 38.57
CA VAL A 370 6.49 14.10 39.59
C VAL A 370 5.22 14.73 40.12
N THR A 371 4.10 14.05 39.96
CA THR A 371 2.78 14.56 40.37
C THR A 371 2.31 13.96 41.69
N GLN A 372 2.75 12.74 42.01
CA GLN A 372 2.35 12.05 43.23
C GLN A 372 3.41 11.06 43.71
N ILE A 373 3.55 10.95 45.03
CA ILE A 373 4.33 9.89 45.68
C ILE A 373 3.44 9.23 46.71
N SER A 374 3.31 7.90 46.65
CA SER A 374 2.42 7.14 47.52
C SER A 374 3.10 5.94 48.15
N PHE A 375 2.66 5.56 49.35
CA PHE A 375 3.08 4.33 50.03
C PHE A 375 1.88 3.75 50.80
N GLY A 376 1.52 2.50 50.53
CA GLY A 376 0.26 1.94 51.05
C GLY A 376 -0.94 2.79 50.64
N THR A 377 -1.69 3.33 51.60
CA THR A 377 -2.84 4.23 51.37
C THR A 377 -2.51 5.71 51.57
N SER A 378 -1.24 6.05 51.81
CA SER A 378 -0.79 7.40 52.15
C SER A 378 -0.10 8.06 50.95
N THR A 379 -0.21 9.39 50.85
CA THR A 379 0.51 10.21 49.88
C THR A 379 1.49 11.15 50.58
N LEU A 380 2.62 11.41 49.93
CA LEU A 380 3.61 12.39 50.39
C LEU A 380 3.47 13.70 49.59
N PRO A 381 3.70 14.86 50.22
CA PRO A 381 3.73 16.13 49.51
C PRO A 381 4.95 16.19 48.58
N VAL A 382 4.72 16.61 47.33
CA VAL A 382 5.78 16.91 46.35
C VAL A 382 6.09 18.41 46.43
N SER A 383 7.37 18.80 46.41
CA SER A 383 7.74 20.22 46.30
C SER A 383 7.39 20.76 44.90
N GLN A 384 7.01 22.03 44.79
CA GLN A 384 6.47 22.69 43.58
C GLN A 384 7.30 22.49 42.28
N GLN A 385 6.60 22.53 41.12
CA GLN A 385 7.04 22.29 39.73
C GLN A 385 8.49 22.65 39.39
N VAL A 386 9.17 21.82 38.59
CA VAL A 386 10.52 22.10 38.06
C VAL A 386 10.50 22.03 36.53
N PRO A 387 10.49 23.17 35.81
CA PRO A 387 10.56 23.15 34.35
C PRO A 387 11.88 22.52 33.89
N LEU A 388 11.84 21.63 32.89
CA LEU A 388 13.02 21.03 32.25
C LEU A 388 13.74 21.99 31.30
N ASN A 389 13.28 23.25 31.21
CA ASN A 389 13.85 24.22 30.28
C ASN A 389 15.28 24.64 30.66
N ALA A 390 16.20 24.26 29.78
CA ALA A 390 17.60 24.60 29.73
C ALA A 390 17.91 26.08 30.00
N SER A 391 18.80 26.33 30.96
CA SER A 391 19.58 27.57 30.99
C SER A 391 20.96 27.28 30.42
N THR A 392 21.26 27.86 29.26
CA THR A 392 22.60 27.79 28.65
C THR A 392 23.64 28.41 29.56
N VAL A 393 24.59 27.59 30.01
CA VAL A 393 25.90 28.07 30.47
C VAL A 393 26.98 27.24 29.76
N ASN A 394 27.61 27.86 28.76
CA ASN A 394 28.92 27.48 28.20
C ASN A 394 29.10 26.01 27.76
N GLY A 395 28.29 25.56 26.79
CA GLY A 395 28.79 24.68 25.71
C GLY A 395 28.90 23.18 25.99
N ASN A 396 28.45 22.66 27.13
CA ASN A 396 28.18 21.24 27.35
C ASN A 396 27.28 21.11 28.58
N THR A 397 26.06 20.57 28.48
CA THR A 397 25.29 20.17 29.67
C THR A 397 24.10 19.28 29.33
N ALA A 398 24.04 18.13 30.00
CA ALA A 398 22.84 17.39 30.33
C ALA A 398 22.05 18.17 31.41
N THR A 399 20.78 18.46 31.18
CA THR A 399 19.88 19.17 32.11
C THR A 399 19.44 18.22 33.23
N SER A 400 19.74 18.56 34.49
CA SER A 400 19.23 17.82 35.66
C SER A 400 18.24 18.67 36.44
N SER A 401 16.99 18.21 36.58
CA SER A 401 15.97 18.80 37.44
C SER A 401 15.91 18.01 38.77
N LEU A 402 16.11 18.71 39.88
CA LEU A 402 16.10 18.10 41.22
C LEU A 402 14.74 18.34 41.89
N GLN A 403 14.14 17.28 42.43
CA GLN A 403 13.01 17.37 43.34
C GLN A 403 13.35 16.73 44.69
N THR A 404 13.08 17.42 45.78
CA THR A 404 13.35 16.88 47.12
C THR A 404 12.07 16.34 47.72
N VAL A 405 12.09 15.08 48.14
CA VAL A 405 10.94 14.42 48.75
C VAL A 405 11.23 14.25 50.24
N GLY A 406 10.50 14.98 51.08
CA GLY A 406 10.60 14.85 52.54
C GLY A 406 9.84 13.62 53.06
N GLN A 407 10.08 13.25 54.32
CA GLN A 407 9.30 12.24 55.06
C GLN A 407 9.35 10.80 54.52
N ILE A 408 10.42 10.47 53.79
CA ILE A 408 10.68 9.11 53.35
C ILE A 408 11.02 8.21 54.54
N GLN A 409 10.36 7.05 54.63
CA GLN A 409 10.50 6.06 55.68
C GLN A 409 11.53 5.00 55.27
N ALA A 410 12.34 4.55 56.24
CA ALA A 410 13.29 3.47 56.06
C ALA A 410 12.59 2.14 55.70
N ASN A 411 13.16 1.39 54.75
CA ASN A 411 12.67 0.09 54.24
C ASN A 411 11.24 0.08 53.67
N THR A 412 10.72 1.21 53.22
CA THR A 412 9.36 1.38 52.68
C THR A 412 9.37 1.40 51.15
N SER A 413 8.34 0.80 50.55
CA SER A 413 8.09 0.86 49.10
C SER A 413 7.15 2.01 48.78
N TYR A 414 7.47 2.71 47.69
CA TYR A 414 6.77 3.88 47.17
C TYR A 414 6.40 3.68 45.72
N ASP A 415 5.26 4.20 45.31
CA ASP A 415 4.90 4.40 43.91
C ASP A 415 4.98 5.89 43.58
N ILE A 416 5.82 6.22 42.61
CA ILE A 416 6.08 7.59 42.16
C ILE A 416 5.42 7.76 40.80
N GLN A 417 4.45 8.67 40.72
CA GLN A 417 3.78 9.04 39.48
C GLN A 417 4.49 10.22 38.83
N VAL A 418 4.81 10.06 37.56
CA VAL A 418 5.42 11.06 36.69
C VAL A 418 4.45 11.35 35.55
N GLU A 419 4.08 12.62 35.40
CA GLU A 419 3.34 13.14 34.26
C GLU A 419 4.32 13.68 33.23
N LEU A 420 4.12 13.33 31.96
CA LEU A 420 4.94 13.81 30.85
C LEU A 420 4.22 15.01 30.20
N PHE A 421 4.99 15.93 29.63
CA PHE A 421 4.48 17.13 28.97
C PHE A 421 5.15 17.36 27.61
N TYR A 422 4.40 17.97 26.68
CA TYR A 422 4.91 18.45 25.40
C TYR A 422 5.61 19.81 25.55
N ALA A 423 6.23 20.31 24.47
CA ALA A 423 7.06 21.52 24.46
C ALA A 423 6.34 22.81 24.90
N LYS A 424 5.02 22.82 24.87
CA LYS A 424 4.19 23.96 25.29
C LYS A 424 3.57 23.76 26.68
N GLY A 425 3.94 22.69 27.39
CA GLY A 425 3.56 22.43 28.77
C GLY A 425 2.20 21.76 28.97
N GLU A 426 1.59 21.23 27.90
CA GLU A 426 0.37 20.41 28.00
C GLU A 426 0.70 18.97 28.42
N PRO A 427 -0.10 18.35 29.31
CA PRO A 427 0.14 16.98 29.77
C PRO A 427 -0.16 15.95 28.68
N LEU A 428 0.66 14.88 28.63
CA LEU A 428 0.44 13.70 27.81
C LEU A 428 -0.63 12.83 28.47
N THR A 429 -1.86 12.90 27.95
CA THR A 429 -3.04 12.22 28.53
C THR A 429 -3.36 10.86 27.90
N ASP A 430 -2.65 10.46 26.84
CA ASP A 430 -2.80 9.14 26.21
C ASP A 430 -1.45 8.45 26.01
N LEU A 431 -0.79 8.14 27.13
CA LEU A 431 0.51 7.46 27.13
C LEU A 431 0.45 6.09 26.46
N SER A 432 -0.72 5.46 26.40
CA SER A 432 -0.90 4.16 25.75
C SER A 432 -0.77 4.23 24.23
N VAL A 433 -1.25 5.32 23.63
CA VAL A 433 -1.07 5.62 22.20
C VAL A 433 0.34 6.16 21.95
N LEU A 434 0.84 7.05 22.81
CA LEU A 434 2.12 7.73 22.60
C LEU A 434 3.35 6.84 22.81
N SER A 435 3.34 5.98 23.84
CA SER A 435 4.45 5.06 24.15
C SER A 435 4.78 4.08 23.03
N HIS A 436 3.84 3.89 22.11
CA HIS A 436 3.97 3.00 20.97
C HIS A 436 4.28 3.76 19.66
N LEU A 437 3.73 4.97 19.48
CA LEU A 437 4.01 5.81 18.30
C LEU A 437 5.38 6.52 18.35
N ALA A 438 5.88 6.79 19.55
CA ALA A 438 7.28 7.12 19.81
C ALA A 438 7.74 6.13 20.88
N PRO A 439 8.65 5.18 20.57
CA PRO A 439 9.24 4.36 21.63
C PRO A 439 9.90 5.34 22.58
N LEU A 440 9.25 5.55 23.73
CA LEU A 440 9.78 6.39 24.78
C LEU A 440 11.14 5.78 25.10
N GLY A 441 12.22 6.48 24.72
CA GLY A 441 13.61 6.08 25.01
C GLY A 441 13.92 6.06 26.50
N ILE A 442 12.88 6.08 27.34
CA ILE A 442 12.90 5.84 28.77
C ILE A 442 13.18 4.34 28.97
N ALA A 443 14.43 3.93 28.75
CA ALA A 443 14.96 2.78 29.44
C ALA A 443 15.30 3.29 30.85
N PRO A 444 14.49 3.06 31.90
CA PRO A 444 14.83 3.53 33.24
C PRO A 444 16.15 2.90 33.65
N LYS A 445 17.21 3.71 33.69
CA LYS A 445 18.52 3.28 34.15
C LYS A 445 18.65 3.78 35.58
N VAL A 446 18.32 2.93 36.54
CA VAL A 446 18.54 3.27 37.95
C VAL A 446 20.05 3.26 38.20
N MET A 447 20.68 4.43 38.22
CA MET A 447 22.04 4.56 38.74
C MET A 447 21.98 4.51 40.26
N ASN A 448 22.24 3.32 40.80
CA ASN A 448 22.36 3.09 42.22
C ASN A 448 23.69 3.67 42.71
N ALA A 449 23.71 4.95 43.08
CA ALA A 449 24.92 5.60 43.60
C ALA A 449 25.34 5.04 44.97
N SER A 450 24.43 4.39 45.72
CA SER A 450 24.68 4.01 47.12
C SER A 450 24.64 2.50 47.42
N GLN A 451 24.31 1.61 46.46
CA GLN A 451 24.09 0.16 46.66
C GLN A 451 23.03 -0.21 47.72
N ARG A 452 22.33 0.75 48.32
CA ARG A 452 21.38 0.49 49.42
C ARG A 452 19.97 0.20 48.93
N SER A 453 19.54 0.79 47.81
CA SER A 453 18.16 0.70 47.30
C SER A 453 18.02 -0.41 46.24
N THR A 454 16.82 -0.98 46.08
CA THR A 454 16.54 -2.03 45.06
C THR A 454 15.87 -1.45 43.81
N ALA A 455 16.09 -2.09 42.66
CA ALA A 455 15.70 -1.59 41.35
C ALA A 455 14.19 -1.38 41.20
N SER A 456 13.84 -0.28 40.53
CA SER A 456 12.46 0.11 40.23
C SER A 456 11.87 -0.65 39.06
N THR A 457 10.59 -1.03 39.14
CA THR A 457 9.79 -1.49 37.99
C THR A 457 8.98 -0.32 37.45
N LEU A 458 9.00 -0.13 36.13
CA LEU A 458 8.19 0.85 35.42
C LEU A 458 6.85 0.22 35.03
N SER A 459 5.75 0.91 35.31
CA SER A 459 4.46 0.61 34.68
C SER A 459 3.89 1.89 34.11
N SER A 460 3.43 1.85 32.85
CA SER A 460 2.77 2.98 32.19
C SER A 460 1.26 2.72 32.18
N PRO A 461 0.48 3.23 33.15
CA PRO A 461 -0.96 3.40 32.96
C PRO A 461 -1.27 4.41 31.85
N THR A 462 -2.56 4.57 31.55
CA THR A 462 -3.09 5.39 30.45
C THR A 462 -2.68 6.86 30.48
N GLU A 463 -2.39 7.43 31.66
CA GLU A 463 -2.17 8.87 31.86
C GLU A 463 -0.83 9.24 32.54
N HIS A 464 -0.21 8.33 33.31
CA HIS A 464 1.04 8.61 34.02
C HIS A 464 2.06 7.49 33.87
N VAL A 465 3.34 7.81 34.05
CA VAL A 465 4.42 6.84 34.23
C VAL A 465 4.58 6.56 35.72
N THR A 466 4.53 5.29 36.14
CA THR A 466 4.71 4.91 37.56
C THR A 466 6.04 4.20 37.77
N ILE A 467 6.77 4.63 38.79
CA ILE A 467 8.05 4.07 39.20
C ILE A 467 7.88 3.49 40.60
N ALA A 468 8.04 2.17 40.73
CA ALA A 468 8.10 1.54 42.04
C ALA A 468 9.49 1.78 42.65
N TYR A 469 9.60 2.33 43.85
CA TYR A 469 10.87 2.60 44.52
C TYR A 469 10.88 1.97 45.92
N ARG A 470 11.96 1.29 46.31
CA ARG A 470 12.10 0.79 47.68
C ARG A 470 13.32 1.39 48.35
N THR A 471 13.09 2.05 49.49
CA THR A 471 14.14 2.70 50.24
C THR A 471 15.11 1.69 50.83
N GLY A 472 16.40 1.97 50.64
CA GLY A 472 17.50 1.14 51.13
C GLY A 472 18.11 1.58 52.45
N SER A 473 17.79 2.78 52.90
CA SER A 473 18.38 3.37 54.10
C SER A 473 17.83 2.69 55.35
N ALA A 474 18.72 2.28 56.25
CA ALA A 474 18.38 1.78 57.59
C ALA A 474 18.00 2.91 58.58
N SER A 475 18.14 4.17 58.17
CA SER A 475 17.80 5.37 58.94
C SER A 475 16.84 6.28 58.14
N ASN A 476 16.01 7.07 58.83
CA ASN A 476 15.07 8.05 58.24
C ASN A 476 15.79 9.26 57.62
N VAL A 477 16.79 9.02 56.79
CA VAL A 477 17.53 10.06 56.05
C VAL A 477 16.69 10.47 54.84
N PRO A 478 16.57 11.77 54.53
CA PRO A 478 15.86 12.22 53.34
C PRO A 478 16.50 11.65 52.07
N ASP A 479 15.69 11.02 51.22
CA ASP A 479 16.09 10.70 49.84
C ASP A 479 15.84 11.94 48.95
N VAL A 480 16.75 12.20 48.03
CA VAL A 480 16.53 13.18 46.96
C VAL A 480 16.07 12.42 45.72
N LEU A 481 15.16 12.99 44.95
CA LEU A 481 14.75 12.47 43.66
C LEU A 481 15.35 13.39 42.58
N ARG A 482 16.15 12.86 41.66
CA ARG A 482 16.71 13.65 40.56
C ARG A 482 16.26 13.09 39.24
N LEU A 483 15.47 13.85 38.49
CA LEU A 483 15.23 13.59 37.07
C LEU A 483 16.41 14.16 36.28
N HIS A 484 16.91 13.42 35.31
CA HIS A 484 18.07 13.84 34.52
C HIS A 484 17.88 13.47 33.06
N GLU A 485 18.02 14.44 32.16
CA GLU A 485 18.03 14.20 30.72
C GLU A 485 19.48 13.96 30.28
N ASP A 486 19.75 12.87 29.57
CA ASP A 486 21.09 12.64 28.99
C ASP A 486 21.07 13.04 27.51
N THR A 487 21.92 13.99 27.13
CA THR A 487 22.25 14.25 25.73
C THR A 487 23.45 13.38 25.36
N LEU A 488 23.19 12.13 24.93
CA LEU A 488 24.25 11.31 24.35
C LEU A 488 24.65 11.88 22.99
N GLY A 489 25.76 12.61 22.97
CA GLY A 489 26.44 13.01 21.75
C GLY A 489 26.96 11.77 20.99
N GLY A 490 26.36 11.49 19.84
CA GLY A 490 26.86 10.55 18.85
C GLY A 490 27.02 11.25 17.50
N GLU A 491 28.28 11.43 17.08
CA GLU A 491 28.63 11.92 15.74
C GLU A 491 28.17 10.92 14.66
N GLY A 492 27.51 11.43 13.61
CA GLY A 492 27.15 10.66 12.42
C GLY A 492 25.72 10.93 11.98
N GLY A 493 25.56 11.86 11.05
CA GLY A 493 24.30 12.51 10.69
C GLY A 493 23.11 11.63 10.28
N VAL A 494 21.97 12.32 10.22
CA VAL A 494 20.58 11.87 10.00
C VAL A 494 19.85 11.43 11.30
N GLY A 495 19.24 12.37 12.05
CA GLY A 495 18.38 12.06 13.23
C GLY A 495 16.96 12.59 13.02
N PRO A 496 15.89 11.82 13.34
CA PRO A 496 15.44 11.47 14.71
C PRO A 496 15.16 9.95 14.88
N PRO A 497 14.88 9.35 16.07
CA PRO A 497 14.93 9.77 17.47
C PRO A 497 16.02 8.99 18.25
N TYR A 498 17.06 9.66 18.74
CA TYR A 498 17.99 9.08 19.72
C TYR A 498 18.41 10.15 20.73
N ASN A 499 17.44 10.74 21.42
CA ASN A 499 17.68 11.28 22.75
C ASN A 499 17.04 10.29 23.71
N GLY A 500 17.86 9.41 24.29
CA GLY A 500 17.41 8.58 25.38
C GLY A 500 17.25 9.48 26.60
N ASP A 501 16.03 9.97 26.85
CA ASP A 501 15.72 10.61 28.12
C ASP A 501 15.63 9.51 29.18
N TYR A 502 16.72 9.31 29.91
CA TYR A 502 16.79 8.33 30.98
C TYR A 502 16.18 8.93 32.24
N LEU A 503 15.07 8.39 32.73
CA LEU A 503 14.63 8.76 34.07
C LEU A 503 15.56 8.12 35.12
N PHE A 504 16.42 8.93 35.74
CA PHE A 504 17.22 8.50 36.88
C PHE A 504 16.44 8.74 38.18
N LEU A 505 16.71 7.91 39.18
CA LEU A 505 16.22 8.11 40.55
C LEU A 505 17.44 8.03 41.47
N ILE A 506 18.06 9.19 41.75
CA ILE A 506 19.31 9.25 42.52
C ILE A 506 19.00 9.51 43.98
N THR A 507 18.94 8.44 44.77
CA THR A 507 18.82 8.53 46.23
C THR A 507 20.19 8.82 46.82
N ASN A 508 20.31 9.91 47.57
CA ASN A 508 21.63 10.43 47.96
C ASN A 508 22.42 9.42 48.81
N ALA A 509 23.73 9.44 48.60
CA ALA A 509 24.65 9.69 49.71
C ALA A 509 25.68 10.71 49.22
N PHE A 510 25.65 11.92 49.79
CA PHE A 510 26.87 12.62 50.16
C PHE A 510 26.82 12.86 51.66
#